data_AF-A0A9E0WED1-F1
#
_entry.id   AF-A0A9E0WED1-F1
#
_cell.length_a   1.000
_cell.length_b   1.000
_cell.length_c   1.000
_cell.angle_alpha   90.00
_cell.angle_beta   90.00
_cell.angle_gamma   90.00
#
_symmetry.space_group_name_H-M   'P 1'
#
loop_
_entity.id
_entity.type
_entity.pdbx_description
1 polymer ?
#
loop_
_entity_poly.entity_id
_entity_poly.type
_entity_poly.pdbx_seq_one_letter_code
_entity_poly.pdbx_strand_id
1 'polypeptide(L)'
;NEVIHMGPVGSASLIKVITNMLALVHLQVCGEALMLASRGGLDLATSWKAIAASSGNSFVHETEGQLILNGSYDIGFTIDLALKDLGFAKQFAEELGVPLELAAATFARFKQARDAYGGESQSPKIVKLLEDALDTPLRAPGFPAALS
;
A
#
# COMPACT_ATOMS: atom_id res chain seq x y z
N ASN A 1 -6.68 1.25 22.68
CA ASN A 1 -7.81 1.68 21.84
C ASN A 1 -8.27 3.04 22.28
N GLU A 2 -8.00 4.04 21.45
CA GLU A 2 -8.55 5.38 21.57
C GLU A 2 -9.91 5.40 20.85
N VAL A 3 -10.93 6.00 21.47
CA VAL A 3 -12.26 6.16 20.86
C VAL A 3 -12.38 7.59 20.37
N ILE A 4 -12.40 7.79 19.06
CA ILE A 4 -12.50 9.11 18.43
C ILE A 4 -13.91 9.29 17.87
N HIS A 5 -14.61 10.33 18.32
CA HIS A 5 -15.97 10.63 17.86
C HIS A 5 -15.96 11.39 16.52
N MET A 6 -16.34 10.71 15.44
CA MET A 6 -16.23 11.22 14.06
C MET A 6 -17.33 12.20 13.63
N GLY A 7 -18.38 12.39 14.44
CA GLY A 7 -19.49 13.29 14.16
C GLY A 7 -20.78 12.54 13.75
N PRO A 8 -21.61 13.12 12.86
CA PRO A 8 -22.92 12.56 12.51
C PRO A 8 -22.83 11.21 11.78
N VAL A 9 -23.99 10.57 11.61
CA VAL A 9 -24.13 9.32 10.84
C VAL A 9 -23.54 9.51 9.44
N GLY A 10 -22.67 8.60 9.02
CA GLY A 10 -21.94 8.66 7.74
C GLY A 10 -20.46 9.05 7.88
N SER A 11 -20.08 9.83 8.91
CA SER A 11 -18.68 10.25 9.10
C SER A 11 -17.73 9.08 9.34
N ALA A 12 -18.20 8.01 10.01
CA ALA A 12 -17.41 6.81 10.26
C ALA A 12 -17.07 6.04 8.96
N SER A 13 -17.99 6.03 7.98
CA SER A 13 -17.74 5.40 6.69
C SER A 13 -16.76 6.22 5.85
N LEU A 14 -16.93 7.55 5.82
CA LEU A 14 -16.05 8.44 5.06
C LEU A 14 -14.61 8.37 5.58
N ILE A 15 -14.39 8.46 6.90
CA ILE A 15 -13.03 8.40 7.43
C ILE A 15 -12.36 7.06 7.18
N LYS A 16 -13.10 5.95 7.26
CA LYS A 16 -12.56 4.62 6.94
C LYS A 16 -12.07 4.56 5.49
N VAL A 17 -12.84 5.13 4.57
CA VAL A 17 -12.44 5.20 3.16
C VAL A 17 -11.18 6.07 2.99
N ILE A 18 -11.10 7.20 3.69
CA ILE A 18 -9.92 8.07 3.67
C ILE A 18 -8.68 7.35 4.20
N THR A 19 -8.79 6.65 5.34
CA THR A 19 -7.64 5.92 5.92
C THR A 19 -7.18 4.78 5.02
N ASN A 20 -8.11 4.06 4.39
CA ASN A 20 -7.76 2.98 3.46
C ASN A 20 -7.15 3.53 2.16
N MET A 21 -7.66 4.66 1.64
CA MET A 21 -7.05 5.35 0.50
C MET A 21 -5.59 5.73 0.80
N LEU A 22 -5.32 6.33 1.97
CA LEU A 22 -3.96 6.66 2.40
C LEU A 22 -3.08 5.42 2.46
N ALA A 23 -3.55 4.33 3.08
CA ALA A 23 -2.79 3.11 3.21
C ALA A 23 -2.42 2.51 1.84
N LEU A 24 -3.36 2.48 0.90
CA LEU A 24 -3.17 1.90 -0.43
C LEU A 24 -2.23 2.75 -1.32
N VAL A 25 -2.31 4.07 -1.23
CA VAL A 25 -1.36 4.97 -1.92
C VAL A 25 0.03 4.84 -1.31
N HIS A 26 0.13 4.80 0.03
CA HIS A 26 1.41 4.56 0.72
C HIS A 26 2.02 3.22 0.31
N LEU A 27 1.22 2.15 0.22
CA LEU A 27 1.69 0.83 -0.19
C LEU A 27 2.38 0.86 -1.56
N GLN A 28 1.78 1.53 -2.54
CA GLN A 28 2.38 1.67 -3.87
C GLN A 28 3.70 2.44 -3.80
N VAL A 29 3.70 3.63 -3.19
CA VAL A 29 4.88 4.50 -3.20
C VAL A 29 6.02 3.92 -2.33
N CYS A 30 5.70 3.18 -1.27
CA CYS A 30 6.68 2.42 -0.49
C CYS A 30 7.40 1.38 -1.36
N GLY A 31 6.66 0.66 -2.20
CA GLY A 31 7.24 -0.28 -3.16
C GLY A 31 8.15 0.41 -4.17
N GLU A 32 7.73 1.55 -4.71
CA GLU A 32 8.55 2.37 -5.64
C GLU A 32 9.83 2.88 -4.97
N ALA A 33 9.74 3.35 -3.72
CA ALA A 33 10.90 3.82 -2.95
C ALA A 33 11.91 2.70 -2.66
N LEU A 34 11.43 1.52 -2.22
CA LEU A 34 12.28 0.35 -2.00
C LEU A 34 12.93 -0.15 -3.30
N MET A 35 12.20 -0.10 -4.41
CA MET A 35 12.76 -0.42 -5.72
C MET A 35 13.85 0.55 -6.13
N LEU A 36 13.65 1.85 -5.93
CA LEU A 36 14.67 2.85 -6.22
C LEU A 36 15.92 2.63 -5.37
N ALA A 37 15.76 2.30 -4.07
CA ALA A 37 16.86 1.95 -3.19
C ALA A 37 17.63 0.71 -3.70
N SER A 38 16.93 -0.36 -4.06
CA SER A 38 17.52 -1.59 -4.61
C SER A 38 18.31 -1.31 -5.90
N ARG A 39 17.70 -0.63 -6.87
CA ARG A 39 18.31 -0.30 -8.16
C ARG A 39 19.46 0.71 -8.03
N GLY A 40 19.43 1.55 -6.99
CA GLY A 40 20.52 2.44 -6.60
C GLY A 40 21.68 1.74 -5.88
N GLY A 41 21.60 0.43 -5.63
CA GLY A 41 22.64 -0.34 -4.96
C GLY A 41 22.66 -0.20 -3.43
N LEU A 42 21.58 0.33 -2.84
CA LEU A 42 21.47 0.41 -1.38
C LEU A 42 21.00 -0.93 -0.80
N ASP A 43 21.49 -1.24 0.40
CA ASP A 43 20.99 -2.37 1.18
C ASP A 43 19.52 -2.13 1.59
N LEU A 44 18.63 -3.06 1.29
CA LEU A 44 17.19 -2.92 1.51
C LEU A 44 16.82 -2.86 2.99
N ALA A 45 17.47 -3.64 3.85
CA ALA A 45 17.18 -3.61 5.29
C ALA A 45 17.58 -2.26 5.91
N THR A 46 18.75 -1.74 5.52
CA THR A 46 19.23 -0.42 5.94
C THR A 46 18.35 0.70 5.38
N SER A 47 17.94 0.59 4.11
CA SER A 47 17.03 1.55 3.47
C SER A 47 15.67 1.60 4.15
N TRP A 48 15.10 0.43 4.51
CA TRP A 48 13.85 0.37 5.27
C TRP A 48 13.97 1.08 6.62
N LYS A 49 15.07 0.86 7.37
CA LYS A 49 15.31 1.54 8.65
C LYS A 49 15.48 3.04 8.48
N ALA A 50 16.20 3.47 7.44
CA ALA A 50 16.42 4.87 7.15
C ALA A 50 15.11 5.60 6.82
N ILE A 51 14.23 4.99 6.02
CA ILE A 51 12.91 5.54 5.70
C ILE A 51 12.06 5.62 6.98
N ALA A 52 12.05 4.56 7.81
CA ALA A 52 11.30 4.52 9.06
C ALA A 52 11.73 5.63 10.05
N ALA A 53 13.01 6.00 10.05
CA ALA A 53 13.54 7.10 10.86
C ALA A 53 13.39 8.50 10.23
N SER A 54 12.73 8.61 9.07
CA SER A 54 12.61 9.85 8.29
C SER A 54 11.17 10.38 8.26
N SER A 55 11.00 11.61 7.76
CA SER A 55 9.67 12.19 7.50
C SER A 55 8.90 11.48 6.38
N GLY A 56 9.55 10.63 5.59
CA GLY A 56 8.92 9.81 4.55
C GLY A 56 8.28 8.53 5.08
N ASN A 57 8.32 8.29 6.38
CA ASN A 57 7.75 7.10 6.99
C ASN A 57 6.22 7.07 6.91
N SER A 58 5.64 5.87 6.93
CA SER A 58 4.20 5.64 7.12
C SER A 58 3.98 4.35 7.89
N PHE A 59 2.80 4.20 8.49
CA PHE A 59 2.41 2.92 9.10
C PHE A 59 2.62 1.75 8.13
N VAL A 60 2.26 1.95 6.86
CA VAL A 60 2.36 0.93 5.82
C VAL A 60 3.80 0.52 5.47
N HIS A 61 4.72 1.49 5.53
CA HIS A 61 6.14 1.20 5.41
C HIS A 61 6.61 0.29 6.55
N GLU A 62 6.18 0.60 7.77
CA GLU A 62 6.54 -0.16 8.96
C GLU A 62 5.84 -1.51 9.05
N THR A 63 4.70 -1.73 8.41
CA THR A 63 3.97 -3.01 8.42
C THR A 63 4.13 -3.78 7.12
N GLU A 64 3.40 -3.42 6.06
CA GLU A 64 3.39 -4.14 4.78
C GLU A 64 4.76 -4.14 4.11
N GLY A 65 5.55 -3.09 4.30
CA GLY A 65 6.94 -3.02 3.84
C GLY A 65 7.80 -4.19 4.33
N GLN A 66 7.57 -4.67 5.56
CA GLN A 66 8.27 -5.84 6.10
C GLN A 66 7.91 -7.12 5.33
N LEU A 67 6.61 -7.30 5.05
CA LEU A 67 6.11 -8.49 4.36
C LEU A 67 6.48 -8.52 2.88
N ILE A 68 6.64 -7.34 2.25
CA ILE A 68 7.24 -7.20 0.92
C ILE A 68 8.70 -7.67 0.94
N LEU A 69 9.49 -7.18 1.91
CA LEU A 69 10.91 -7.53 2.05
C LEU A 69 11.14 -8.99 2.43
N ASN A 70 10.18 -9.62 3.13
CA ASN A 70 10.15 -11.06 3.33
C ASN A 70 9.76 -11.82 2.05
N GLY A 71 8.80 -11.29 1.29
CA GLY A 71 8.22 -11.91 0.11
C GLY A 71 6.96 -12.74 0.36
N SER A 72 6.37 -12.68 1.56
CA SER A 72 5.08 -13.32 1.86
C SER A 72 3.91 -12.54 1.28
N TYR A 73 3.99 -11.20 1.30
CA TYR A 73 2.92 -10.25 0.94
C TYR A 73 1.62 -10.45 1.72
N ASP A 74 1.60 -11.30 2.75
CA ASP A 74 0.37 -11.76 3.38
C ASP A 74 -0.07 -10.82 4.52
N ILE A 75 -1.04 -9.96 4.20
CA ILE A 75 -1.61 -8.97 5.13
C ILE A 75 -3.08 -9.27 5.44
N GLY A 76 -3.62 -10.37 4.92
CA GLY A 76 -5.05 -10.68 5.02
C GLY A 76 -5.99 -9.68 4.33
N PHE A 77 -5.50 -8.92 3.34
CA PHE A 77 -6.27 -7.90 2.62
C PHE A 77 -6.03 -8.00 1.11
N THR A 78 -7.07 -8.38 0.38
CA THR A 78 -6.99 -8.75 -1.04
C THR A 78 -6.98 -7.54 -1.98
N ILE A 79 -6.57 -7.77 -3.22
CA ILE A 79 -6.60 -6.77 -4.30
C ILE A 79 -8.03 -6.31 -4.59
N ASP A 80 -9.02 -7.22 -4.57
CA ASP A 80 -10.42 -6.83 -4.80
C ASP A 80 -10.98 -5.96 -3.67
N LEU A 81 -10.58 -6.20 -2.41
CA LEU A 81 -10.92 -5.31 -1.31
C LEU A 81 -10.27 -3.93 -1.47
N ALA A 82 -9.01 -3.88 -1.91
CA ALA A 82 -8.32 -2.62 -2.20
C ALA A 82 -9.02 -1.82 -3.32
N LEU A 83 -9.38 -2.48 -4.42
CA LEU A 83 -10.11 -1.85 -5.53
C LEU A 83 -11.49 -1.34 -5.09
N LYS A 84 -12.20 -2.10 -4.26
CA LYS A 84 -13.49 -1.68 -3.70
C LYS A 84 -13.35 -0.40 -2.88
N ASP A 85 -12.36 -0.33 -1.97
CA ASP A 85 -12.19 0.83 -1.10
C ASP A 85 -11.73 2.08 -1.86
N LEU A 86 -10.83 1.93 -2.83
CA LEU A 86 -10.48 3.03 -3.75
C LEU A 86 -11.67 3.46 -4.63
N GLY A 87 -12.57 2.53 -4.96
CA GLY A 87 -13.84 2.82 -5.64
C GLY A 87 -14.75 3.70 -4.80
N PHE A 88 -14.86 3.43 -3.49
CA PHE A 88 -15.59 4.31 -2.57
C PHE A 88 -14.92 5.67 -2.42
N ALA A 89 -13.58 5.73 -2.37
CA ALA A 89 -12.85 6.99 -2.31
C ALA A 89 -13.16 7.86 -3.54
N LYS A 90 -13.14 7.25 -4.74
CA LYS A 90 -13.53 7.92 -5.98
C LYS A 90 -14.97 8.44 -5.93
N GLN A 91 -15.92 7.64 -5.45
CA GLN A 91 -17.32 8.06 -5.36
C GLN A 91 -17.48 9.28 -4.45
N PHE A 92 -16.92 9.24 -3.23
CA PHE A 92 -16.98 10.38 -2.31
C PHE A 92 -16.30 11.63 -2.89
N ALA A 93 -15.19 11.45 -3.59
CA ALA A 93 -14.50 12.54 -4.28
C ALA A 93 -15.36 13.21 -5.36
N GLU A 94 -16.09 12.42 -6.15
CA GLU A 94 -17.02 12.95 -7.16
C GLU A 94 -18.19 13.70 -6.52
N GLU A 95 -18.77 13.15 -5.46
CA GLU A 95 -19.88 13.79 -4.71
C GLU A 95 -19.45 15.10 -4.03
N LEU A 96 -18.21 15.17 -3.56
CA LEU A 96 -17.67 16.32 -2.81
C LEU A 96 -16.84 17.29 -3.67
N GLY A 97 -16.64 17.00 -4.95
CA GLY A 97 -15.85 17.83 -5.86
C GLY A 97 -14.35 17.87 -5.55
N VAL A 98 -13.78 16.78 -5.01
CA VAL A 98 -12.35 16.69 -4.64
C VAL A 98 -11.60 15.85 -5.68
N PRO A 99 -10.63 16.39 -6.44
CA PRO A 99 -9.83 15.60 -7.37
C PRO A 99 -8.80 14.72 -6.62
N LEU A 100 -8.80 13.41 -6.89
CA LEU A 100 -7.91 12.43 -6.26
C LEU A 100 -6.91 11.82 -7.26
N GLU A 101 -5.94 12.60 -7.72
CA GLU A 101 -4.99 12.18 -8.76
C GLU A 101 -4.16 10.95 -8.38
N LEU A 102 -3.56 10.96 -7.18
CA LEU A 102 -2.75 9.83 -6.71
C LEU A 102 -3.59 8.57 -6.49
N ALA A 103 -4.77 8.70 -5.88
CA ALA A 103 -5.65 7.54 -5.69
C ALA A 103 -6.13 6.95 -7.03
N ALA A 104 -6.36 7.79 -8.05
CA ALA A 104 -6.71 7.34 -9.39
C ALA A 104 -5.56 6.55 -10.05
N ALA A 105 -4.32 7.03 -9.91
CA ALA A 105 -3.14 6.32 -10.37
C ALA A 105 -2.97 4.96 -9.65
N THR A 106 -3.15 4.94 -8.33
CA THR A 106 -3.11 3.72 -7.52
C THR A 106 -4.21 2.74 -7.87
N PHE A 107 -5.43 3.21 -8.13
CA PHE A 107 -6.51 2.36 -8.61
C PHE A 107 -6.17 1.69 -9.94
N ALA A 108 -5.61 2.44 -10.89
CA ALA A 108 -5.18 1.89 -12.18
C ALA A 108 -4.09 0.82 -12.00
N ARG A 109 -3.13 1.06 -11.08
CA ARG A 109 -2.07 0.11 -10.75
C ARG A 109 -2.61 -1.15 -10.07
N PHE A 110 -3.60 -1.04 -9.18
CA PHE A 110 -4.29 -2.20 -8.61
C PHE A 110 -5.06 -3.01 -9.65
N LYS A 111 -5.65 -2.38 -10.67
CA LYS A 111 -6.28 -3.12 -11.77
C LYS A 111 -5.27 -3.97 -12.52
N GLN A 112 -4.09 -3.41 -12.82
CA GLN A 112 -3.00 -4.19 -13.42
C GLN A 112 -2.57 -5.36 -12.52
N ALA A 113 -2.55 -5.16 -11.19
CA ALA A 113 -2.17 -6.20 -10.24
C ALA A 113 -3.22 -7.32 -10.21
N ARG A 114 -4.50 -6.94 -10.25
CA ARG A 114 -5.61 -7.88 -10.34
C ARG A 114 -5.53 -8.72 -11.61
N ASP A 115 -5.24 -8.08 -12.75
CA ASP A 115 -5.15 -8.76 -14.04
C ASP A 115 -3.95 -9.75 -14.06
N ALA A 116 -2.85 -9.40 -13.39
CA ALA A 116 -1.66 -10.26 -13.30
C ALA A 116 -1.77 -11.40 -12.28
N TYR A 117 -2.43 -11.18 -11.13
CA TYR A 117 -2.37 -12.10 -9.98
C TYR A 117 -3.72 -12.58 -9.45
N GLY A 118 -4.84 -12.10 -10.02
CA GLY A 118 -6.19 -12.39 -9.55
C GLY A 118 -6.63 -11.50 -8.37
N GLY A 119 -7.94 -11.31 -8.22
CA GLY A 119 -8.55 -10.45 -7.19
C GLY A 119 -8.38 -10.94 -5.75
N GLU A 120 -8.33 -12.26 -5.56
CA GLU A 120 -8.11 -12.92 -4.26
C GLU A 120 -6.64 -12.88 -3.79
N SER A 121 -5.72 -12.40 -4.64
CA SER A 121 -4.33 -12.19 -4.22
C SER A 121 -4.21 -11.05 -3.21
N GLN A 122 -3.19 -11.11 -2.37
CA GLN A 122 -2.91 -10.10 -1.35
C GLN A 122 -2.49 -8.77 -1.99
N SER A 123 -3.00 -7.66 -1.44
CA SER A 123 -2.81 -6.31 -2.00
C SER A 123 -1.36 -5.83 -2.09
N PRO A 124 -0.38 -6.22 -1.23
CA PRO A 124 1.02 -5.85 -1.42
C PRO A 124 1.64 -6.40 -2.72
N LYS A 125 0.98 -7.34 -3.41
CA LYS A 125 1.38 -7.74 -4.77
C LYS A 125 1.25 -6.62 -5.81
N ILE A 126 0.64 -5.47 -5.48
CA ILE A 126 0.79 -4.26 -6.30
C ILE A 126 2.27 -3.88 -6.51
N VAL A 127 3.11 -4.10 -5.50
CA VAL A 127 4.57 -3.89 -5.57
C VAL A 127 5.24 -4.97 -6.41
N LYS A 128 4.72 -6.21 -6.34
CA LYS A 128 5.22 -7.34 -7.12
C LYS A 128 5.17 -7.11 -8.63
N LEU A 129 4.21 -6.31 -9.12
CA LEU A 129 4.22 -5.90 -10.52
C LEU A 129 5.51 -5.18 -10.93
N LEU A 130 6.08 -4.37 -10.03
CA LEU A 130 7.31 -3.63 -10.29
C LEU A 130 8.53 -4.55 -10.18
N GLU A 131 8.53 -5.47 -9.22
CA GLU A 131 9.54 -6.52 -9.10
C GLU A 131 9.61 -7.37 -10.37
N ASP A 132 8.45 -7.85 -10.84
CA ASP A 132 8.34 -8.69 -12.03
C ASP A 132 8.71 -7.94 -13.31
N ALA A 133 8.33 -6.66 -13.43
CA ALA A 133 8.66 -5.84 -14.59
C ALA A 133 10.16 -5.53 -14.71
N LEU A 134 10.89 -5.52 -13.59
CA LEU A 134 12.32 -5.20 -13.53
C LEU A 134 13.21 -6.40 -13.25
N ASP A 135 12.62 -7.61 -13.16
CA ASP A 135 13.30 -8.83 -12.72
C ASP A 135 14.15 -8.61 -11.46
N THR A 136 13.61 -7.86 -10.50
CA THR A 136 14.31 -7.41 -9.30
C THR A 136 13.45 -7.70 -8.06
N PRO A 137 13.69 -8.80 -7.34
CA PRO A 137 12.96 -9.09 -6.12
C PRO A 137 13.44 -8.21 -4.95
N LEU A 138 12.51 -7.56 -4.27
CA LEU A 138 12.76 -6.80 -3.05
C LEU A 138 12.82 -7.76 -1.87
N ARG A 139 14.00 -8.32 -1.61
CA ARG A 139 14.22 -9.28 -0.50
C ARG A 139 15.30 -8.82 0.44
N ALA A 140 15.05 -8.93 1.73
CA ALA A 140 16.04 -8.66 2.77
C ALA A 140 15.89 -9.63 3.95
N PRO A 141 16.99 -10.09 4.56
CA PRO A 141 16.93 -10.98 5.73
C PRO A 141 16.40 -10.25 6.97
N GLY A 142 15.79 -11.01 7.88
CA GLY A 142 15.36 -10.50 9.19
C GLY A 142 13.96 -9.88 9.24
N PHE A 143 13.21 -9.89 8.13
CA PHE A 143 11.81 -9.48 8.10
C PHE A 143 10.85 -10.66 8.29
N PRO A 144 9.76 -10.49 9.05
CA PRO A 144 8.82 -11.56 9.36
C PRO A 144 7.95 -11.94 8.14
N ALA A 145 7.41 -13.17 8.15
CA ALA A 145 6.47 -13.63 7.13
C ALA A 145 5.00 -13.26 7.42
N ALA A 146 4.70 -12.84 8.66
CA ALA A 146 3.39 -12.39 9.11
C ALA A 146 3.56 -11.28 10.17
N LEU A 147 2.59 -10.38 10.27
CA LEU A 147 2.56 -9.35 11.31
C LEU A 147 2.03 -9.95 12.63
N SER A 148 2.63 -9.53 13.74
CA SER A 148 2.26 -9.94 15.12
C SER A 148 1.22 -9.03 15.75
#